data_AF-A0A0F9AF56-F1
#
_entry.id   AF-A0A0F9AF56-F1
#
_cell.length_a   1.000
_cell.length_b   1.000
_cell.length_c   1.000
_cell.angle_alpha   90.00
_cell.angle_beta   90.00
_cell.angle_gamma   90.00
#
_symmetry.space_group_name_H-M   'P 1'
#
loop_
_entity.id
_entity.type
_entity.pdbx_description
1 polymer ?
#
loop_
_entity_poly.entity_id
_entity_poly.type
_entity_poly.pdbx_seq_one_letter_code
_entity_poly.pdbx_strand_id
1 'polypeptide(L)' 'MPYRRVDTQVQVKKSGRWVTLKTHSTVKKAEAHLVALNINVEHKQ' A
#
# COMPACT_ATOMS: atom_id res chain seq x y z
N MET A 1 8.36 3.25 -5.31
CA MET A 1 7.00 3.78 -5.57
C MET A 1 6.33 4.02 -4.22
N PRO A 2 5.70 5.17 -3.94
CA PRO A 2 5.09 5.40 -2.62
C PRO A 2 3.73 4.71 -2.50
N TYR A 3 3.55 3.99 -1.40
CA TYR A 3 2.31 3.33 -1.00
C TYR A 3 1.71 4.04 0.21
N ARG A 4 0.39 4.04 0.33
CA ARG A 4 -0.31 4.53 1.53
C ARG A 4 -1.51 3.66 1.85
N ARG A 5 -1.93 3.65 3.12
CA ARG A 5 -3.20 3.07 3.56
C ARG A 5 -4.24 4.18 3.73
N VAL A 6 -5.47 3.90 3.31
CA VAL A 6 -6.67 4.67 3.62
C VAL A 6 -7.69 3.68 4.18
N ASP A 7 -7.90 3.68 5.49
CA ASP A 7 -8.75 2.71 6.19
C ASP A 7 -8.38 1.25 5.87
N THR A 8 -9.29 0.51 5.24
CA THR A 8 -9.06 -0.87 4.84
C THR A 8 -8.45 -1.00 3.44
N GLN A 9 -8.14 0.12 2.78
CA GLN A 9 -7.60 0.15 1.43
C GLN A 9 -6.11 0.48 1.43
N VAL A 10 -5.37 -0.17 0.53
CA VAL A 10 -3.99 0.18 0.18
C VAL A 10 -4.02 0.86 -1.18
N GLN A 11 -3.40 2.04 -1.27
CA GLN A 11 -3.29 2.83 -2.48
C GLN A 11 -1.83 2.98 -2.89
N VAL A 12 -1.60 3.07 -4.19
CA VAL A 12 -0.28 3.33 -4.79
C VAL A 12 -0.35 4.60 -5.62
N LYS A 13 0.71 5.42 -5.58
CA LYS A 13 0.79 6.59 -6.46
C LYS A 13 1.27 6.16 -7.86
N LYS A 14 0.40 6.29 -8.86
CA LYS A 14 0.70 6.06 -10.27
C LYS A 14 0.41 7.34 -11.06
N SER A 15 1.40 7.79 -11.84
CA SER A 15 1.27 8.97 -12.73
C SER A 15 0.65 10.19 -12.03
N GLY A 16 1.10 10.49 -10.80
CA GLY A 16 0.64 11.63 -10.01
C GLY A 16 -0.68 11.42 -9.25
N ARG A 17 -1.41 10.33 -9.51
CA ARG A 17 -2.71 10.02 -8.87
C ARG A 17 -2.59 8.86 -7.88
N TRP A 18 -3.37 8.90 -6.82
CA TRP A 18 -3.51 7.77 -5.90
C TRP A 18 -4.56 6.82 -6.44
N VAL A 19 -4.17 5.56 -6.65
CA VAL A 19 -5.05 4.52 -7.15
C VAL A 19 -5.15 3.43 -6.11
N THR A 20 -6.36 2.96 -5.82
CA THR A 20 -6.58 1.82 -4.95
C THR A 20 -5.97 0.57 -5.57
N LEU A 21 -4.98 0.02 -4.87
CA LEU A 21 -4.30 -1.22 -5.23
C LEU A 21 -5.12 -2.42 -4.78
N LYS A 22 -5.57 -2.41 -3.53
CA LYS A 22 -6.33 -3.50 -2.92
C LYS A 22 -7.14 -3.01 -1.72
N THR A 23 -8.36 -3.51 -1.61
CA THR A 23 -9.21 -3.33 -0.43
C THR A 23 -9.18 -4.61 0.42
N HIS A 24 -9.11 -4.45 1.73
CA HIS A 24 -9.14 -5.52 2.71
C HIS A 24 -10.39 -5.43 3.57
N SER A 25 -10.69 -6.49 4.31
CA SER A 25 -11.83 -6.51 5.24
C SER A 25 -11.55 -5.76 6.55
N THR A 26 -10.28 -5.58 6.91
CA THR A 26 -9.87 -4.93 8.18
C THR A 26 -8.66 -4.04 7.97
N VAL A 27 -8.54 -3.02 8.83
CA VAL A 27 -7.40 -2.09 8.84
C VAL A 27 -6.09 -2.82 9.08
N LYS A 28 -6.06 -3.77 10.02
CA LYS A 28 -4.87 -4.56 10.37
C LYS A 28 -4.31 -5.34 9.18
N LYS A 29 -5.17 -5.90 8.33
CA LYS A 29 -4.75 -6.59 7.08
C LYS A 29 -4.19 -5.61 6.05
N ALA A 30 -4.80 -4.42 5.92
CA ALA A 30 -4.31 -3.39 5.02
C ALA A 30 -2.94 -2.84 5.46
N GLU A 31 -2.74 -2.67 6.75
CA GLU A 31 -1.46 -2.27 7.35
C GLU A 31 -0.37 -3.31 7.15
N ALA A 32 -0.64 -4.59 7.43
CA ALA A 32 0.31 -5.67 7.18
C ALA A 32 0.74 -5.74 5.70
N HIS A 33 -0.20 -5.52 4.77
CA HIS A 33 0.09 -5.47 3.34
C HIS A 33 0.95 -4.25 2.97
N LEU A 34 0.67 -3.08 3.57
CA LEU A 34 1.48 -1.87 3.35
C LEU A 34 2.92 -2.06 3.83
N VAL A 35 3.11 -2.65 5.02
CA VAL A 35 4.45 -2.95 5.57
C VAL A 35 5.22 -3.89 4.65
N ALA A 36 4.60 -4.97 4.17
CA ALA A 36 5.21 -5.90 3.23
C ALA A 36 5.62 -5.21 1.90
N LEU A 37 4.78 -4.29 1.41
CA LEU A 37 5.09 -3.51 0.21
C LEU A 37 6.28 -2.56 0.42
N ASN A 38 6.37 -1.90 1.58
CA ASN A 38 7.49 -1.01 1.89
C ASN A 38 8.81 -1.78 2.05
N ILE A 39 8.82 -2.92 2.76
CA ILE A 39 10.01 -3.77 2.91
C ILE A 39 10.51 -4.26 1.54
N ASN A 40 9.60 -4.67 0.65
CA ASN A 40 9.96 -5.14 -0.68
C ASN A 40 10.47 -4.02 -1.62
N VAL A 41 10.24 -2.74 -1.27
CA VAL A 41 10.79 -1.60 -2.01
C VAL A 41 12.21 -1.27 -1.56
N GLU A 42 12.52 -1.38 -0.26
CA GLU A 42 13.88 -1.17 0.25
C GLU A 42 14.86 -2.24 -0.26
N HIS A 43 14.40 -3.48 -0.44
CA HIS A 43 15.24 -4.58 -0.93
C HIS A 43 15.46 -4.58 -2.46
N LYS A 44 14.94 -3.57 -3.17
CA LYS A 44 15.06 -3.41 -4.64
C LYS A 44 15.90 -2.19 -5.05
N GLN A 45 16.61 -1.55 -4.12
CA GLN A 45 17.60 -0.51 -4.44
C GLN A 45 18.97 -1.11 -4.73
#